data_AF-A0A7W1U5M7-F1
#
_entry.id   AF-A0A7W1U5M7-F1
#
_cell.length_a   1.000
_cell.length_b   1.000
_cell.length_c   1.000
_cell.angle_alpha   90.00
_cell.angle_beta   90.00
_cell.angle_gamma   90.00
#
_symmetry.space_group_name_H-M   'P 1'
#
loop_
_entity.id
_entity.type
_entity.pdbx_description
1 polymer ?
#
loop_
_entity_poly.entity_id
_entity_poly.type
_entity_poly.pdbx_seq_one_letter_code
_entity_poly.pdbx_strand_id
1 'polypeptide(L)'
;MTPPPGGGYPGENTALGDDALFSLQPNAHDNVALGIDALYHDTSGTSNTAAGAFALFSNTTGAANTAVGSQALYNNTNGYANTAVGLSALASATTATGNTAVGNVALTSTTGSSNTAVGHAALTLDSTGIDNCAFGYEALLENSTGSSNIALGKDALNLCTTGSNNIAIGVLAASKVIAGNYDIVIGTVGGGPKESNTIRIGTPGIQNHAYIAGIYGGTVSGVSVMVDSSGRLGTATSSARFKETIKPMDKVSEALLKL
;
A
#
# COMPACT_ATOMS: atom_id res chain seq x y z
N MET A 1 -32.68 11.82 -31.89
CA MET A 1 -31.81 11.66 -30.72
C MET A 1 -31.22 13.02 -30.41
N THR A 2 -31.72 13.62 -29.34
CA THR A 2 -31.39 14.95 -28.86
C THR A 2 -30.93 14.76 -27.42
N PRO A 3 -29.68 15.14 -27.05
CA PRO A 3 -28.70 15.82 -27.88
C PRO A 3 -28.00 14.89 -28.89
N PRO A 4 -27.44 15.43 -29.99
CA PRO A 4 -26.54 14.70 -30.89
C PRO A 4 -25.22 14.31 -30.17
N PRO A 5 -24.46 13.34 -30.71
CA PRO A 5 -23.27 12.75 -30.07
C PRO A 5 -22.07 13.69 -29.85
N GLY A 6 -22.25 15.01 -29.89
CA GLY A 6 -21.22 15.98 -29.53
C GLY A 6 -21.81 17.37 -29.32
N GLY A 7 -21.84 17.82 -28.06
CA GLY A 7 -22.29 19.16 -27.68
C GLY A 7 -22.69 19.25 -26.21
N GLY A 8 -22.53 20.43 -25.60
CA GLY A 8 -22.70 20.67 -24.16
C GLY A 8 -24.08 20.28 -23.64
N TYR A 9 -24.08 19.35 -22.70
CA TYR A 9 -25.24 18.95 -21.91
C TYR A 9 -25.47 20.01 -20.80
N PRO A 10 -26.70 20.12 -20.24
CA PRO A 10 -26.96 21.01 -19.10
C PRO A 10 -25.94 20.81 -17.98
N GLY A 11 -25.59 21.87 -17.25
CA GLY A 11 -24.62 21.78 -16.14
C GLY A 11 -23.17 21.58 -16.60
N GLU A 12 -22.78 22.10 -17.76
CA GLU A 12 -21.39 21.99 -18.26
C GLU A 12 -20.92 20.55 -18.51
N ASN A 13 -21.87 19.62 -18.65
CA ASN A 13 -21.59 18.22 -18.96
C ASN A 13 -21.20 18.05 -20.45
N THR A 14 -20.35 17.08 -20.76
CA THR A 14 -19.91 16.73 -22.12
C THR A 14 -20.10 15.24 -22.36
N ALA A 15 -20.83 14.84 -23.40
CA ALA A 15 -20.99 13.42 -23.78
C ALA A 15 -20.62 13.18 -25.25
N LEU A 16 -19.93 12.06 -25.52
CA LEU A 16 -19.62 11.52 -26.84
C LEU A 16 -19.64 10.00 -26.77
N GLY A 17 -20.63 9.38 -27.42
CA GLY A 17 -20.83 7.93 -27.40
C GLY A 17 -22.31 7.58 -27.42
N ASP A 18 -22.63 6.34 -27.75
CA ASP A 18 -24.00 5.83 -27.60
C ASP A 18 -24.34 5.73 -26.11
N ASP A 19 -25.52 6.22 -25.74
CA ASP A 19 -26.05 6.24 -24.36
C ASP A 19 -25.12 6.81 -23.26
N ALA A 20 -24.13 7.62 -23.65
CA ALA A 20 -23.32 8.38 -22.70
C ALA A 20 -24.18 9.41 -21.93
N LEU A 21 -24.08 9.44 -20.59
CA LEU A 21 -24.91 10.27 -19.70
C LEU A 21 -26.43 10.08 -19.90
N PHE A 22 -26.89 8.86 -20.20
CA PHE A 22 -28.30 8.59 -20.49
C PHE A 22 -29.27 8.97 -19.35
N SER A 23 -28.87 8.78 -18.09
CA SER A 23 -29.74 8.97 -16.91
C SER A 23 -29.62 10.36 -16.23
N LEU A 24 -28.91 11.31 -16.86
CA LEU A 24 -28.54 12.61 -16.28
C LEU A 24 -29.75 13.40 -15.74
N GLN A 25 -29.67 13.85 -14.48
CA GLN A 25 -30.66 14.74 -13.85
C GLN A 25 -30.15 16.19 -13.75
N PRO A 26 -31.03 17.20 -13.53
CA PRO A 26 -30.67 18.61 -13.59
C PRO A 26 -29.60 19.10 -12.60
N ASN A 27 -29.31 18.35 -11.53
CA ASN A 27 -28.31 18.70 -10.53
C ASN A 27 -26.91 18.13 -10.84
N ALA A 28 -26.78 17.23 -11.80
CA ALA A 28 -25.49 16.75 -12.27
C ALA A 28 -24.77 17.83 -13.10
N HIS A 29 -23.48 18.03 -12.87
CA HIS A 29 -22.69 19.06 -13.55
C HIS A 29 -21.20 18.69 -13.67
N ASP A 30 -20.51 19.31 -14.61
CA ASP A 30 -19.07 19.18 -14.87
C ASP A 30 -18.59 17.76 -15.19
N ASN A 31 -19.45 16.89 -15.72
CA ASN A 31 -19.07 15.53 -16.10
C ASN A 31 -18.62 15.44 -17.57
N VAL A 32 -17.62 14.60 -17.84
CA VAL A 32 -17.13 14.27 -19.18
C VAL A 32 -17.33 12.77 -19.41
N ALA A 33 -18.10 12.38 -20.42
CA ALA A 33 -18.39 10.99 -20.78
C ALA A 33 -18.00 10.71 -22.24
N LEU A 34 -16.96 9.91 -22.46
CA LEU A 34 -16.40 9.57 -23.77
C LEU A 34 -16.38 8.05 -23.93
N GLY A 35 -17.34 7.48 -24.66
CA GLY A 35 -17.46 6.04 -24.89
C GLY A 35 -18.91 5.58 -24.82
N ILE A 36 -19.16 4.39 -25.36
CA ILE A 36 -20.46 3.73 -25.25
C ILE A 36 -20.76 3.46 -23.77
N ASP A 37 -21.95 3.85 -23.33
CA ASP A 37 -22.45 3.68 -21.96
C ASP A 37 -21.55 4.29 -20.87
N ALA A 38 -20.71 5.28 -21.22
CA ALA A 38 -19.92 6.01 -20.25
C ALA A 38 -20.86 6.86 -19.37
N LEU A 39 -20.76 6.73 -18.04
CA LEU A 39 -21.64 7.40 -17.07
C LEU A 39 -23.15 7.17 -17.34
N TYR A 40 -23.53 6.00 -17.87
CA TYR A 40 -24.91 5.69 -18.26
C TYR A 40 -25.95 5.94 -17.15
N HIS A 41 -25.65 5.51 -15.92
CA HIS A 41 -26.56 5.64 -14.77
C HIS A 41 -26.36 6.91 -13.94
N ASP A 42 -25.53 7.87 -14.38
CA ASP A 42 -25.26 9.07 -13.60
C ASP A 42 -26.52 9.92 -13.48
N THR A 43 -26.99 10.10 -12.24
CA THR A 43 -28.21 10.89 -11.98
C THR A 43 -27.84 12.27 -11.46
N SER A 44 -27.02 12.35 -10.41
CA SER A 44 -26.64 13.62 -9.78
C SER A 44 -25.15 13.73 -9.47
N GLY A 45 -24.30 12.90 -10.08
CA GLY A 45 -22.86 12.97 -9.91
C GLY A 45 -22.28 14.26 -10.48
N THR A 46 -21.13 14.67 -9.95
CA THR A 46 -20.50 15.94 -10.33
C THR A 46 -19.01 15.78 -10.58
N SER A 47 -18.47 16.53 -11.54
CA SER A 47 -17.03 16.58 -11.80
C SER A 47 -16.38 15.22 -12.10
N ASN A 48 -17.10 14.29 -12.74
CA ASN A 48 -16.58 13.00 -13.13
C ASN A 48 -16.00 13.01 -14.55
N THR A 49 -14.87 12.35 -14.79
CA THR A 49 -14.33 12.10 -16.14
C THR A 49 -14.38 10.61 -16.41
N ALA A 50 -15.15 10.18 -17.41
CA ALA A 50 -15.24 8.81 -17.89
C ALA A 50 -14.82 8.76 -19.36
N ALA A 51 -13.75 8.02 -19.67
CA ALA A 51 -13.22 7.87 -21.01
C ALA A 51 -12.92 6.39 -21.31
N GLY A 52 -13.86 5.70 -21.94
CA GLY A 52 -13.82 4.28 -22.24
C GLY A 52 -15.23 3.68 -22.27
N ALA A 53 -15.39 2.56 -22.96
CA ALA A 53 -16.66 1.84 -22.95
C ALA A 53 -17.01 1.40 -21.52
N PHE A 54 -18.22 1.70 -21.07
CA PHE A 54 -18.71 1.38 -19.73
C PHE A 54 -17.88 1.97 -18.57
N ALA A 55 -17.08 3.01 -18.81
CA ALA A 55 -16.38 3.72 -17.74
C ALA A 55 -17.41 4.41 -16.83
N LEU A 56 -17.31 4.22 -15.51
CA LEU A 56 -18.28 4.75 -14.52
C LEU A 56 -19.75 4.37 -14.81
N PHE A 57 -20.00 3.22 -15.44
CA PHE A 57 -21.34 2.79 -15.89
C PHE A 57 -22.43 2.90 -14.80
N SER A 58 -22.13 2.44 -13.59
CA SER A 58 -23.08 2.38 -12.46
C SER A 58 -23.02 3.59 -11.51
N ASN A 59 -22.28 4.65 -11.84
CA ASN A 59 -22.24 5.87 -11.01
C ASN A 59 -23.63 6.46 -10.92
N THR A 60 -24.11 6.76 -9.72
CA THR A 60 -25.44 7.39 -9.54
C THR A 60 -25.32 8.78 -8.95
N THR A 61 -24.53 8.92 -7.87
CA THR A 61 -24.31 10.20 -7.16
C THR A 61 -22.84 10.45 -6.84
N GLY A 62 -21.92 9.56 -7.25
CA GLY A 62 -20.49 9.72 -7.00
C GLY A 62 -19.93 10.95 -7.71
N ALA A 63 -18.90 11.56 -7.13
CA ALA A 63 -18.33 12.81 -7.64
C ALA A 63 -16.80 12.80 -7.63
N ALA A 64 -16.22 13.68 -8.44
CA ALA A 64 -14.77 13.87 -8.59
C ALA A 64 -14.00 12.59 -8.99
N ASN A 65 -14.63 11.65 -9.70
CA ASN A 65 -13.97 10.43 -10.15
C ASN A 65 -13.35 10.59 -11.55
N THR A 66 -12.17 10.04 -11.78
CA THR A 66 -11.54 9.93 -13.10
C THR A 66 -11.42 8.46 -13.49
N ALA A 67 -12.05 8.04 -14.58
CA ALA A 67 -12.07 6.69 -15.11
C ALA A 67 -11.64 6.71 -16.58
N VAL A 68 -10.46 6.17 -16.89
CA VAL A 68 -9.90 6.12 -18.25
C VAL A 68 -9.56 4.68 -18.59
N GLY A 69 -10.34 4.06 -19.48
CA GLY A 69 -10.23 2.66 -19.85
C GLY A 69 -11.60 1.99 -19.87
N SER A 70 -11.73 0.91 -20.64
CA SER A 70 -12.96 0.12 -20.67
C SER A 70 -13.25 -0.44 -19.27
N GLN A 71 -14.48 -0.31 -18.79
CA GLN A 71 -14.93 -0.77 -17.47
C GLN A 71 -14.14 -0.22 -16.27
N ALA A 72 -13.37 0.87 -16.44
CA ALA A 72 -12.76 1.56 -15.32
C ALA A 72 -13.88 2.11 -14.40
N LEU A 73 -13.81 1.84 -13.09
CA LEU A 73 -14.84 2.25 -12.11
C LEU A 73 -16.27 1.77 -12.43
N TYR A 74 -16.44 0.65 -13.13
CA TYR A 74 -17.73 0.17 -13.66
C TYR A 74 -18.89 0.12 -12.63
N ASN A 75 -18.65 -0.42 -11.42
CA ASN A 75 -19.66 -0.55 -10.35
C ASN A 75 -19.51 0.52 -9.24
N ASN A 76 -18.85 1.65 -9.48
CA ASN A 76 -18.82 2.73 -8.50
C ASN A 76 -20.21 3.36 -8.39
N THR A 77 -20.90 3.28 -7.25
CA THR A 77 -22.27 3.83 -7.12
C THR A 77 -22.27 5.21 -6.49
N ASN A 78 -21.51 5.39 -5.41
CA ASN A 78 -21.48 6.60 -4.58
C ASN A 78 -20.05 7.03 -4.18
N GLY A 79 -19.02 6.32 -4.64
CA GLY A 79 -17.62 6.65 -4.30
C GLY A 79 -17.20 8.02 -4.83
N TYR A 80 -16.24 8.63 -4.13
CA TYR A 80 -15.76 9.98 -4.37
C TYR A 80 -14.25 10.04 -4.54
N ALA A 81 -13.78 10.95 -5.40
CA ALA A 81 -12.35 11.25 -5.58
C ALA A 81 -11.47 10.04 -5.95
N ASN A 82 -11.99 9.09 -6.74
CA ASN A 82 -11.20 7.96 -7.22
C ASN A 82 -10.59 8.23 -8.59
N THR A 83 -9.35 7.79 -8.83
CA THR A 83 -8.69 7.80 -10.13
C THR A 83 -8.45 6.37 -10.58
N ALA A 84 -8.96 5.98 -11.74
CA ALA A 84 -8.82 4.66 -12.33
C ALA A 84 -8.37 4.81 -13.80
N VAL A 85 -7.19 4.30 -14.13
CA VAL A 85 -6.62 4.38 -15.48
C VAL A 85 -6.15 2.99 -15.90
N GLY A 86 -6.89 2.35 -16.81
CA GLY A 86 -6.64 1.00 -17.30
C GLY A 86 -7.93 0.20 -17.48
N LEU A 87 -7.88 -0.88 -18.27
CA LEU A 87 -9.00 -1.80 -18.41
C LEU A 87 -9.34 -2.41 -17.05
N SER A 88 -10.59 -2.24 -16.62
CA SER A 88 -11.15 -2.73 -15.36
C SER A 88 -10.43 -2.27 -14.08
N ALA A 89 -9.69 -1.15 -14.15
CA ALA A 89 -9.12 -0.53 -12.94
C ALA A 89 -10.26 -0.08 -12.02
N LEU A 90 -10.21 -0.42 -10.73
CA LEU A 90 -11.25 -0.08 -9.74
C LEU A 90 -12.69 -0.53 -10.10
N ALA A 91 -12.85 -1.57 -10.93
CA ALA A 91 -14.14 -1.92 -11.53
C ALA A 91 -15.28 -2.21 -10.52
N SER A 92 -14.96 -2.62 -9.29
CA SER A 92 -15.89 -3.02 -8.24
C SER A 92 -15.72 -2.23 -6.94
N ALA A 93 -15.46 -0.92 -7.07
CA ALA A 93 -15.30 0.00 -5.94
C ALA A 93 -16.62 0.72 -5.61
N THR A 94 -17.57 0.03 -4.97
CA THR A 94 -18.95 0.53 -4.79
C THR A 94 -19.06 1.82 -3.96
N THR A 95 -18.37 1.88 -2.81
CA THR A 95 -18.36 3.02 -1.86
C THR A 95 -16.96 3.54 -1.56
N ALA A 96 -15.96 3.10 -2.33
CA ALA A 96 -14.56 3.43 -2.07
C ALA A 96 -14.29 4.92 -2.31
N THR A 97 -13.39 5.52 -1.53
CA THR A 97 -13.08 6.96 -1.61
C THR A 97 -11.59 7.21 -1.66
N GLY A 98 -11.16 8.13 -2.54
CA GLY A 98 -9.77 8.60 -2.56
C GLY A 98 -8.75 7.58 -3.06
N ASN A 99 -9.16 6.58 -3.85
CA ASN A 99 -8.23 5.57 -4.36
C ASN A 99 -7.63 5.97 -5.72
N THR A 100 -6.39 5.56 -5.97
CA THR A 100 -5.72 5.70 -7.28
C THR A 100 -5.34 4.33 -7.79
N ALA A 101 -5.88 3.89 -8.93
CA ALA A 101 -5.48 2.69 -9.65
C ALA A 101 -5.04 3.01 -11.06
N VAL A 102 -3.80 2.66 -11.40
CA VAL A 102 -3.22 2.87 -12.72
C VAL A 102 -2.61 1.56 -13.20
N GLY A 103 -3.31 0.88 -14.10
CA GLY A 103 -2.92 -0.43 -14.62
C GLY A 103 -4.14 -1.27 -14.96
N ASN A 104 -3.95 -2.27 -15.81
CA ASN A 104 -5.01 -3.23 -16.10
C ASN A 104 -5.29 -4.09 -14.86
N VAL A 105 -6.57 -4.17 -14.45
CA VAL A 105 -7.06 -4.93 -13.28
C VAL A 105 -6.44 -4.43 -11.94
N ALA A 106 -5.91 -3.21 -11.90
CA ALA A 106 -5.39 -2.62 -10.65
C ALA A 106 -6.54 -2.29 -9.67
N LEU A 107 -6.38 -2.70 -8.41
CA LEU A 107 -7.33 -2.48 -7.31
C LEU A 107 -8.79 -2.78 -7.71
N THR A 108 -9.02 -3.92 -8.34
CA THR A 108 -10.28 -4.24 -9.05
C THR A 108 -11.51 -4.19 -8.16
N SER A 109 -11.40 -4.61 -6.90
CA SER A 109 -12.46 -4.46 -5.89
C SER A 109 -11.84 -3.82 -4.66
N THR A 110 -12.55 -2.90 -4.02
CA THR A 110 -12.25 -2.46 -2.64
C THR A 110 -13.43 -1.67 -2.08
N THR A 111 -13.66 -1.78 -0.77
CA THR A 111 -14.46 -0.82 0.01
C THR A 111 -13.58 0.10 0.85
N GLY A 112 -12.27 -0.14 0.83
CA GLY A 112 -11.24 0.67 1.46
C GLY A 112 -11.04 2.03 0.81
N SER A 113 -10.34 2.90 1.51
CA SER A 113 -10.07 4.28 1.09
C SER A 113 -8.57 4.56 1.08
N SER A 114 -8.18 5.58 0.31
CA SER A 114 -6.81 6.09 0.26
C SER A 114 -5.74 5.08 -0.22
N ASN A 115 -6.13 4.07 -1.01
CA ASN A 115 -5.18 3.13 -1.58
C ASN A 115 -4.61 3.65 -2.92
N THR A 116 -3.32 3.44 -3.15
CA THR A 116 -2.64 3.72 -4.42
C THR A 116 -2.10 2.42 -5.00
N ALA A 117 -2.54 2.04 -6.21
CA ALA A 117 -2.15 0.84 -6.93
C ALA A 117 -1.68 1.21 -8.34
N VAL A 118 -0.39 1.02 -8.65
CA VAL A 118 0.18 1.36 -9.95
C VAL A 118 0.93 0.15 -10.51
N GLY A 119 0.38 -0.47 -11.54
CA GLY A 119 0.89 -1.70 -12.16
C GLY A 119 -0.23 -2.65 -12.54
N HIS A 120 0.06 -3.62 -13.41
CA HIS A 120 -0.90 -4.68 -13.72
C HIS A 120 -1.19 -5.50 -12.46
N ALA A 121 -2.47 -5.69 -12.16
CA ALA A 121 -2.96 -6.45 -11.01
C ALA A 121 -2.39 -6.04 -9.63
N ALA A 122 -1.89 -4.81 -9.48
CA ALA A 122 -1.49 -4.28 -8.17
C ALA A 122 -2.72 -4.16 -7.26
N LEU A 123 -2.63 -4.63 -6.00
CA LEU A 123 -3.70 -4.53 -4.99
C LEU A 123 -5.06 -5.15 -5.41
N THR A 124 -5.07 -6.10 -6.35
CA THR A 124 -6.31 -6.59 -6.99
C THR A 124 -7.38 -7.09 -6.02
N LEU A 125 -6.99 -7.75 -4.93
CA LEU A 125 -7.90 -8.44 -4.00
C LEU A 125 -8.21 -7.65 -2.72
N ASP A 126 -7.88 -6.36 -2.66
CA ASP A 126 -8.09 -5.51 -1.49
C ASP A 126 -9.56 -5.36 -1.12
N SER A 127 -10.02 -6.00 -0.06
CA SER A 127 -11.45 -5.95 0.30
C SER A 127 -11.79 -4.72 1.15
N THR A 128 -11.01 -4.45 2.21
CA THR A 128 -11.26 -3.38 3.18
C THR A 128 -9.99 -2.67 3.64
N GLY A 129 -8.82 -2.98 3.07
CA GLY A 129 -7.56 -2.35 3.46
C GLY A 129 -7.57 -0.86 3.16
N ILE A 130 -6.91 -0.07 4.00
CA ILE A 130 -6.79 1.39 3.81
C ILE A 130 -5.33 1.82 3.78
N ASP A 131 -5.08 2.97 3.15
CA ASP A 131 -3.77 3.62 3.12
C ASP A 131 -2.63 2.73 2.57
N ASN A 132 -2.94 1.79 1.66
CA ASN A 132 -1.93 0.95 1.03
C ASN A 132 -1.33 1.62 -0.22
N CYS A 133 -0.05 1.37 -0.46
CA CYS A 133 0.73 1.93 -1.56
C CYS A 133 1.44 0.79 -2.31
N ALA A 134 0.89 0.33 -3.44
CA ALA A 134 1.44 -0.74 -4.25
C ALA A 134 1.87 -0.22 -5.63
N PHE A 135 3.17 -0.31 -5.92
CA PHE A 135 3.76 0.09 -7.19
C PHE A 135 4.55 -1.09 -7.78
N GLY A 136 4.02 -1.72 -8.83
CA GLY A 136 4.65 -2.84 -9.51
C GLY A 136 3.64 -3.84 -10.08
N TYR A 137 4.12 -4.73 -10.95
CA TYR A 137 3.35 -5.89 -11.41
C TYR A 137 3.02 -6.78 -10.19
N GLU A 138 1.73 -7.05 -9.95
CA GLU A 138 1.23 -7.88 -8.85
C GLU A 138 1.76 -7.48 -7.45
N ALA A 139 2.12 -6.21 -7.27
CA ALA A 139 2.49 -5.69 -5.96
C ALA A 139 1.27 -5.74 -5.03
N LEU A 140 1.45 -6.33 -3.84
CA LEU A 140 0.42 -6.44 -2.80
C LEU A 140 -0.88 -7.13 -3.30
N LEU A 141 -0.74 -8.08 -4.23
CA LEU A 141 -1.82 -8.74 -4.98
C LEU A 141 -2.95 -9.30 -4.08
N GLU A 142 -2.60 -10.06 -3.05
CA GLU A 142 -3.55 -10.80 -2.21
C GLU A 142 -3.99 -10.07 -0.95
N ASN A 143 -3.67 -8.78 -0.79
CA ASN A 143 -4.10 -8.03 0.39
C ASN A 143 -5.61 -8.02 0.46
N SER A 144 -6.17 -8.45 1.58
CA SER A 144 -7.62 -8.51 1.80
C SER A 144 -8.04 -7.45 2.81
N THR A 145 -7.38 -7.38 3.96
CA THR A 145 -7.73 -6.41 5.03
C THR A 145 -6.54 -5.64 5.59
N GLY A 146 -5.33 -5.93 5.13
CA GLY A 146 -4.12 -5.26 5.60
C GLY A 146 -4.13 -3.78 5.24
N SER A 147 -3.61 -2.94 6.13
CA SER A 147 -3.61 -1.48 5.98
C SER A 147 -2.22 -0.88 6.15
N SER A 148 -2.01 0.30 5.59
CA SER A 148 -0.76 1.06 5.72
C SER A 148 0.48 0.31 5.22
N ASN A 149 0.34 -0.55 4.20
CA ASN A 149 1.47 -1.26 3.59
C ASN A 149 2.05 -0.47 2.41
N ILE A 150 3.37 -0.47 2.27
CA ILE A 150 4.10 0.07 1.13
C ILE A 150 4.78 -1.09 0.40
N ALA A 151 4.40 -1.38 -0.84
CA ALA A 151 4.95 -2.42 -1.69
C ALA A 151 5.46 -1.80 -3.01
N LEU A 152 6.77 -1.65 -3.14
CA LEU A 152 7.42 -1.05 -4.30
C LEU A 152 8.28 -2.10 -5.03
N GLY A 153 7.77 -2.66 -6.11
CA GLY A 153 8.46 -3.65 -6.93
C GLY A 153 7.52 -4.73 -7.44
N LYS A 154 7.96 -5.44 -8.47
CA LYS A 154 7.25 -6.63 -8.95
C LYS A 154 7.13 -7.67 -7.83
N ASP A 155 5.92 -8.15 -7.58
CA ASP A 155 5.57 -9.19 -6.60
C ASP A 155 5.99 -8.83 -5.16
N ALA A 156 6.16 -7.54 -4.84
CA ALA A 156 6.45 -7.10 -3.47
C ALA A 156 5.19 -7.29 -2.59
N LEU A 157 5.33 -7.93 -1.42
CA LEU A 157 4.22 -8.29 -0.51
C LEU A 157 3.05 -9.02 -1.17
N ASN A 158 3.26 -9.72 -2.29
CA ASN A 158 2.15 -10.28 -3.08
C ASN A 158 1.25 -11.27 -2.33
N LEU A 159 1.77 -12.00 -1.34
CA LEU A 159 1.01 -12.94 -0.50
C LEU A 159 0.52 -12.36 0.84
N CYS A 160 0.73 -11.06 1.09
CA CYS A 160 0.26 -10.42 2.32
C CYS A 160 -1.26 -10.28 2.25
N THR A 161 -1.99 -10.92 3.15
CA THR A 161 -3.46 -10.94 3.16
C THR A 161 -4.05 -10.04 4.25
N THR A 162 -3.47 -10.07 5.45
CA THR A 162 -3.97 -9.31 6.62
C THR A 162 -2.89 -8.49 7.33
N GLY A 163 -1.63 -8.65 6.94
CA GLY A 163 -0.51 -7.91 7.50
C GLY A 163 -0.63 -6.41 7.25
N SER A 164 -0.20 -5.61 8.22
CA SER A 164 -0.33 -4.14 8.20
C SER A 164 0.96 -3.45 8.59
N ASN A 165 1.13 -2.20 8.15
CA ASN A 165 2.29 -1.36 8.48
C ASN A 165 3.63 -1.95 7.98
N ASN A 166 3.62 -2.69 6.87
CA ASN A 166 4.83 -3.26 6.29
C ASN A 166 5.38 -2.38 5.17
N ILE A 167 6.70 -2.31 5.04
CA ILE A 167 7.41 -1.65 3.94
C ILE A 167 8.21 -2.71 3.19
N ALA A 168 7.93 -2.92 1.92
CA ALA A 168 8.62 -3.84 1.05
C ALA A 168 9.08 -3.13 -0.23
N ILE A 169 10.39 -3.03 -0.43
CA ILE A 169 10.99 -2.31 -1.56
C ILE A 169 11.94 -3.24 -2.29
N GLY A 170 11.63 -3.56 -3.54
CA GLY A 170 12.41 -4.45 -4.40
C GLY A 170 11.54 -5.56 -5.02
N VAL A 171 12.09 -6.22 -6.04
CA VAL A 171 11.43 -7.38 -6.66
C VAL A 171 11.38 -8.52 -5.63
N LEU A 172 10.18 -9.08 -5.44
CA LEU A 172 9.87 -10.14 -4.46
C LEU A 172 10.20 -9.78 -3.00
N ALA A 173 10.30 -8.48 -2.68
CA ALA A 173 10.51 -8.04 -1.30
C ALA A 173 9.33 -8.48 -0.43
N ALA A 174 9.62 -9.13 0.70
CA ALA A 174 8.61 -9.64 1.64
C ALA A 174 7.53 -10.55 1.01
N SER A 175 7.80 -11.21 -0.12
CA SER A 175 6.84 -12.07 -0.85
C SER A 175 6.30 -13.27 -0.06
N LYS A 176 6.87 -13.55 1.11
CA LYS A 176 6.46 -14.63 2.01
C LYS A 176 5.66 -14.13 3.21
N VAL A 177 5.56 -12.83 3.45
CA VAL A 177 4.82 -12.28 4.59
C VAL A 177 3.33 -12.38 4.28
N ILE A 178 2.56 -13.05 5.15
CA ILE A 178 1.12 -13.28 4.97
C ILE A 178 0.32 -12.42 5.94
N ALA A 179 0.65 -12.49 7.24
CA ALA A 179 -0.08 -11.80 8.32
C ALA A 179 0.84 -10.97 9.24
N GLY A 180 2.08 -10.75 8.80
CA GLY A 180 3.09 -10.01 9.54
C GLY A 180 2.80 -8.52 9.64
N ASN A 181 3.28 -7.87 10.69
CA ASN A 181 3.10 -6.43 10.87
C ASN A 181 4.42 -5.73 11.20
N TYR A 182 4.53 -4.46 10.82
CA TYR A 182 5.67 -3.60 11.18
C TYR A 182 7.02 -4.12 10.66
N ASP A 183 7.03 -4.81 9.52
CA ASP A 183 8.27 -5.25 8.88
C ASP A 183 8.77 -4.21 7.87
N ILE A 184 10.08 -4.02 7.81
CA ILE A 184 10.74 -3.21 6.78
C ILE A 184 11.70 -4.12 6.02
N VAL A 185 11.42 -4.34 4.76
CA VAL A 185 12.17 -5.23 3.87
C VAL A 185 12.61 -4.47 2.63
N ILE A 186 13.91 -4.29 2.47
CA ILE A 186 14.50 -3.62 1.31
C ILE A 186 15.44 -4.60 0.60
N GLY A 187 15.15 -4.93 -0.64
CA GLY A 187 15.85 -5.92 -1.45
C GLY A 187 15.16 -7.28 -1.49
N THR A 188 15.82 -8.24 -2.13
CA THR A 188 15.25 -9.56 -2.38
C THR A 188 15.56 -10.48 -1.21
N VAL A 189 14.77 -10.39 -0.15
CA VAL A 189 14.68 -11.41 0.91
C VAL A 189 13.34 -11.38 1.60
N GLY A 190 12.87 -12.56 1.96
CA GLY A 190 11.62 -12.75 2.69
C GLY A 190 11.78 -12.53 4.19
N GLY A 191 10.69 -12.08 4.80
CA GLY A 191 10.31 -12.46 6.15
C GLY A 191 9.58 -13.79 6.16
N GLY A 192 9.39 -14.37 7.35
CA GLY A 192 8.51 -15.54 7.51
C GLY A 192 7.04 -15.17 7.29
N PRO A 193 6.14 -16.16 7.10
CA PRO A 193 4.69 -15.94 6.93
C PRO A 193 4.01 -15.05 7.97
N LYS A 194 4.57 -15.00 9.17
CA LYS A 194 4.07 -14.21 10.31
C LYS A 194 5.21 -13.45 10.99
N GLU A 195 6.28 -13.15 10.25
CA GLU A 195 7.31 -12.25 10.79
C GLU A 195 6.67 -10.91 11.16
N SER A 196 7.19 -10.25 12.18
CA SER A 196 6.70 -8.93 12.58
C SER A 196 7.82 -8.18 13.27
N ASN A 197 7.75 -6.86 13.25
CA ASN A 197 8.68 -5.97 13.93
C ASN A 197 10.15 -6.16 13.51
N THR A 198 10.38 -6.56 12.26
CA THR A 198 11.72 -6.93 11.76
C THR A 198 12.18 -6.00 10.65
N ILE A 199 13.46 -5.61 10.67
CA ILE A 199 14.10 -4.86 9.60
C ILE A 199 15.08 -5.78 8.86
N ARG A 200 14.93 -5.90 7.54
CA ARG A 200 15.78 -6.66 6.63
C ARG A 200 16.22 -5.76 5.47
N ILE A 201 17.53 -5.58 5.28
CA ILE A 201 18.09 -4.73 4.23
C ILE A 201 19.16 -5.51 3.47
N GLY A 202 19.00 -5.60 2.15
CA GLY A 202 19.88 -6.34 1.24
C GLY A 202 19.57 -7.83 1.18
N THR A 203 20.15 -8.51 0.20
CA THR A 203 20.03 -9.95 -0.06
C THR A 203 21.25 -10.70 0.52
N PRO A 204 21.04 -11.69 1.41
CA PRO A 204 22.12 -12.49 1.99
C PRO A 204 23.03 -13.10 0.91
N GLY A 205 24.33 -12.94 1.09
CA GLY A 205 25.35 -13.45 0.17
C GLY A 205 25.62 -12.59 -1.07
N ILE A 206 24.84 -11.52 -1.32
CA ILE A 206 25.05 -10.60 -2.44
C ILE A 206 25.73 -9.33 -1.96
N GLN A 207 25.11 -8.59 -1.04
CA GLN A 207 25.72 -7.40 -0.47
C GLN A 207 26.75 -7.81 0.59
N ASN A 208 28.02 -7.48 0.34
CA ASN A 208 29.16 -7.71 1.24
C ASN A 208 29.70 -6.43 1.88
N HIS A 209 29.13 -5.27 1.56
CA HIS A 209 29.47 -3.98 2.15
C HIS A 209 28.19 -3.23 2.51
N ALA A 210 28.18 -2.58 3.68
CA ALA A 210 27.10 -1.71 4.13
C ALA A 210 27.69 -0.39 4.65
N TYR A 211 27.39 0.71 3.98
CA TYR A 211 27.86 2.05 4.35
C TYR A 211 26.67 2.89 4.83
N ILE A 212 26.66 3.25 6.11
CA ILE A 212 25.66 4.15 6.70
C ILE A 212 26.37 5.47 6.99
N ALA A 213 26.03 6.54 6.28
CA ALA A 213 26.82 7.78 6.24
C ALA A 213 27.13 8.38 7.64
N GLY A 214 26.19 8.29 8.60
CA GLY A 214 26.39 8.80 9.96
C GLY A 214 27.21 7.90 10.88
N ILE A 215 27.55 6.69 10.45
CA ILE A 215 28.30 5.69 11.24
C ILE A 215 29.65 5.39 10.57
N TYR A 216 29.67 5.31 9.24
CA TYR A 216 30.84 4.93 8.47
C TYR A 216 31.97 5.96 8.62
N GLY A 217 33.14 5.50 9.08
CA GLY A 217 34.33 6.34 9.26
C GLY A 217 34.29 7.27 10.48
N GLY A 218 33.19 7.30 11.25
CA GLY A 218 33.07 8.09 12.48
C GLY A 218 33.58 7.33 13.71
N THR A 219 34.30 8.01 14.61
CA THR A 219 34.62 7.46 15.94
C THR A 219 33.54 7.91 16.93
N VAL A 220 33.04 6.99 17.77
CA VAL A 220 32.01 7.26 18.78
C VAL A 220 32.44 6.77 20.16
N SER A 221 31.91 7.39 21.21
CA SER A 221 32.05 6.93 22.60
C SER A 221 30.71 6.37 23.09
N GLY A 222 30.71 5.19 23.70
CA GLY A 222 29.47 4.53 24.15
C GLY A 222 29.62 3.04 24.43
N VAL A 223 28.49 2.35 24.60
CA VAL A 223 28.43 0.88 24.74
C VAL A 223 28.64 0.23 23.38
N SER A 224 29.49 -0.80 23.33
CA SER A 224 29.71 -1.58 22.11
C SER A 224 28.43 -2.32 21.67
N VAL A 225 28.14 -2.26 20.37
CA VAL A 225 27.12 -3.10 19.73
C VAL A 225 27.73 -4.40 19.24
N MET A 226 26.95 -5.48 19.30
CA MET A 226 27.32 -6.84 18.89
C MET A 226 26.23 -7.44 18.01
N VAL A 227 26.60 -8.45 17.23
CA VAL A 227 25.66 -9.29 16.46
C VAL A 227 25.58 -10.64 17.15
N ASP A 228 24.37 -11.09 17.48
CA ASP A 228 24.15 -12.41 18.07
C ASP A 228 24.14 -13.55 17.02
N SER A 229 23.95 -14.79 17.47
CA SER A 229 23.89 -15.96 16.57
C SER A 229 22.69 -15.97 15.62
N SER A 230 21.67 -15.15 15.88
CA SER A 230 20.52 -14.96 14.99
C SER A 230 20.73 -13.84 13.97
N GLY A 231 21.88 -13.16 14.00
CA GLY A 231 22.19 -12.03 13.13
C GLY A 231 21.61 -10.70 13.61
N ARG A 232 21.08 -10.64 14.84
CA ARG A 232 20.48 -9.42 15.40
C ARG A 232 21.56 -8.53 16.03
N LEU A 233 21.53 -7.24 15.67
CA LEU A 233 22.32 -6.20 16.33
C LEU A 233 21.72 -5.87 17.71
N GLY A 234 22.58 -5.73 18.71
CA GLY A 234 22.19 -5.34 20.07
C GLY A 234 23.39 -4.95 20.92
N THR A 235 23.18 -4.78 22.22
CA THR A 235 24.24 -4.57 23.21
C THR A 235 24.31 -5.76 24.15
N ALA A 236 25.49 -6.07 24.68
CA ALA A 236 25.60 -7.03 25.76
C ALA A 236 24.89 -6.49 27.01
N THR A 237 24.07 -7.32 27.67
CA THR A 237 23.68 -7.03 29.05
C THR A 237 24.94 -7.06 29.90
N SER A 238 25.20 -6.00 30.66
CA SER A 238 26.25 -6.02 31.67
C SER A 238 26.03 -7.26 32.52
N SER A 239 26.99 -8.18 32.56
CA SER A 239 27.01 -9.21 33.59
C SER A 239 26.83 -8.47 34.91
N ALA A 240 25.77 -8.79 35.67
CA ALA A 240 25.67 -8.37 37.06
C ALA A 240 27.03 -8.65 37.68
N ARG A 241 27.77 -7.58 38.01
CA ARG A 241 29.15 -7.53 38.50
C ARG A 241 29.51 -8.90 39.09
N PHE A 242 30.08 -9.82 38.31
CA PHE A 242 30.47 -11.10 38.86
C PHE A 242 31.53 -10.74 39.89
N LYS A 243 31.15 -10.82 41.16
CA LYS A 243 32.04 -10.62 42.30
C LYS A 243 32.98 -11.82 42.35
N GLU A 244 33.74 -12.07 41.29
CA GLU A 244 34.77 -13.12 41.30
C GLU A 244 35.96 -12.72 42.19
N THR A 245 35.99 -11.46 42.63
CA THR A 245 37.05 -10.90 43.49
C THR A 245 36.57 -10.34 44.83
N ILE A 246 35.31 -10.56 45.24
CA ILE A 246 34.97 -10.36 46.66
C ILE A 246 35.18 -11.69 47.38
N LYS A 247 36.44 -11.92 47.79
CA LYS A 247 36.74 -12.98 48.75
C LYS A 247 35.89 -12.75 50.01
N PRO A 248 35.25 -13.79 50.57
CA PRO A 248 34.62 -13.70 51.88
C PRO A 248 35.63 -13.13 52.89
N MET A 249 35.24 -12.12 53.67
CA MET A 249 36.13 -11.37 54.57
C MET A 249 36.36 -12.10 55.91
N ASP A 250 36.07 -13.40 55.94
CA ASP A 250 35.66 -14.18 57.11
C ASP A 250 36.75 -14.30 58.19
N LYS A 251 38.01 -14.03 57.85
CA LYS A 251 39.15 -14.05 58.78
C LYS A 251 40.00 -12.79 58.79
N VAL A 252 39.79 -11.86 57.86
CA VAL A 252 40.57 -10.60 57.81
C VAL A 252 40.00 -9.60 58.81
N SER A 253 38.69 -9.65 59.08
CA SER A 253 38.04 -8.84 60.12
C SER A 253 38.41 -9.26 61.55
N GLU A 254 38.63 -10.55 61.81
CA GLU A 254 38.98 -11.05 63.16
C GLU A 254 40.39 -10.63 63.62
N ALA A 255 41.31 -10.40 62.68
CA ALA A 255 42.66 -9.95 63.01
C ALA A 255 42.72 -8.45 63.37
N LEU A 256 41.80 -7.63 62.84
CA LEU A 256 41.70 -6.20 63.14
C LEU A 256 40.99 -5.91 64.47
N LEU A 257 40.16 -6.82 64.97
CA LEU A 257 39.44 -6.69 66.25
C LEU A 257 40.25 -7.14 67.48
N LYS A 258 41.49 -7.60 67.31
CA LYS A 258 42.39 -8.04 68.39
C LYS A 258 43.49 -7.03 68.75
N LEU A 259 43.44 -5.82 68.19
CA LEU A 259 44.26 -4.65 68.56
C LEU A 259 43.38 -3.66 69.32
#